data_AF-A0A6I9YPQ5-F1
#
_entry.id   AF-A0A6I9YPQ5-F1
#
_cell.length_a   1.000
_cell.length_b   1.000
_cell.length_c   1.000
_cell.angle_alpha   90.00
_cell.angle_beta   90.00
_cell.angle_gamma   90.00
#
_symmetry.space_group_name_H-M   'P 1'
#
loop_
_entity.id
_entity.type
_entity.pdbx_description
1 polymer ?
#
loop_
_entity_poly.entity_id
_entity_poly.type
_entity_poly.pdbx_seq_one_letter_code
_entity_poly.pdbx_strand_id
1 'polypeptide(L)'
;MIWNESVRFTHYCIYVLLADNPVLPSMHLIQMDSVQRWMEDLKLMTDSECMCILQSKPISLEEDAHGEFPISSAQHSAGDNLQLLLKRAWIISTELTRIVQKLEKNRWQRVHSMTVRVNCHVRSMINEYNILTRNSWEEMHQYEKMLVEKCSELTTVTERCIQIEDEQILKSMKSCINDALTTVAQYFAQLIELALTHEIKNLVKEIHSSDNLYSVESAVSNLFSLTQEGSHLCRIIAKEGGIVALLKICRQDCFRCLYPQILRTVASVCCVEEGIQQLEKVSPPSLGSVKTMCSP
;
A
#
# COMPACT_ATOMS: atom_id res chain seq x y z
N MET A 1 16.40 -23.44 -13.24
CA MET A 1 16.73 -22.19 -13.96
C MET A 1 15.43 -21.47 -14.36
N ILE A 2 14.50 -21.29 -13.42
CA ILE A 2 13.17 -20.64 -13.59
C ILE A 2 12.84 -19.90 -12.28
N TRP A 3 13.80 -19.15 -11.75
CA TRP A 3 13.62 -18.31 -10.56
C TRP A 3 14.44 -17.04 -10.74
N ASN A 4 14.24 -16.35 -11.86
CA ASN A 4 15.00 -15.11 -12.12
C ASN A 4 14.18 -13.93 -12.65
N GLU A 5 12.85 -13.99 -12.62
CA GLU A 5 12.02 -12.83 -13.02
C GLU A 5 10.96 -12.39 -11.98
N SER A 6 10.70 -13.16 -10.93
CA SER A 6 9.78 -12.75 -9.84
C SER A 6 10.47 -12.07 -8.64
N VAL A 7 11.81 -11.97 -8.62
CA VAL A 7 12.57 -11.36 -7.50
C VAL A 7 12.95 -9.90 -7.78
N ARG A 8 12.44 -9.31 -8.87
CA ARG A 8 12.71 -7.90 -9.24
C ARG A 8 11.66 -6.89 -8.77
N PHE A 9 10.65 -7.31 -8.01
CA PHE A 9 9.57 -6.42 -7.56
C PHE A 9 9.79 -5.75 -6.19
N THR A 10 10.93 -5.95 -5.53
CA THR A 10 11.14 -5.50 -4.14
C THR A 10 12.48 -4.80 -3.91
N HIS A 11 12.94 -3.96 -4.84
CA HIS A 11 14.22 -3.27 -4.66
C HIS A 11 14.24 -1.79 -5.06
N TYR A 12 13.16 -1.04 -4.80
CA TYR A 12 13.21 0.42 -4.78
C TYR A 12 12.24 0.96 -3.73
N CYS A 13 12.75 1.27 -2.55
CA CYS A 13 12.30 2.37 -1.70
C CYS A 13 13.20 2.43 -0.45
N ILE A 14 13.60 3.64 -0.08
CA ILE A 14 14.37 4.04 1.12
C ILE A 14 15.88 4.12 0.89
N TYR A 15 16.35 5.30 0.47
CA TYR A 15 17.61 5.88 0.94
C TYR A 15 17.61 7.42 0.83
N VAL A 16 17.82 8.07 1.99
CA VAL A 16 18.41 9.42 2.24
C VAL A 16 17.50 10.61 1.86
N LEU A 17 17.12 11.52 2.79
CA LEU A 17 17.89 12.70 3.19
C LEU A 17 17.25 13.42 4.41
N LEU A 18 17.98 13.55 5.52
CA LEU A 18 17.82 14.61 6.52
C LEU A 18 19.20 14.93 7.13
N ALA A 19 19.71 16.13 6.89
CA ALA A 19 20.49 16.97 7.80
C ALA A 19 21.15 18.12 7.01
N ASP A 20 20.86 19.37 7.38
CA ASP A 20 21.88 20.26 7.96
C ASP A 20 21.30 21.65 8.24
N ASN A 21 21.48 22.12 9.48
CA ASN A 21 21.18 23.47 9.95
C ASN A 21 22.45 24.34 9.83
N PRO A 22 22.34 25.62 9.41
CA PRO A 22 23.48 26.51 9.32
C PRO A 22 23.84 27.17 10.67
N VAL A 23 25.15 27.32 10.86
CA VAL A 23 25.83 28.02 11.96
C VAL A 23 25.72 29.54 11.78
N LEU A 24 25.43 30.29 12.86
CA LEU A 24 25.49 31.77 12.90
C LEU A 24 26.65 32.22 13.82
N PRO A 25 27.41 33.30 13.50
CA PRO A 25 28.58 33.70 14.28
C PRO A 25 28.39 34.91 15.22
N SER A 26 29.10 34.81 16.36
CA SER A 26 29.84 35.82 17.15
C SER A 26 29.12 37.05 17.75
N MET A 27 29.05 37.05 19.10
CA MET A 27 28.56 38.16 19.96
C MET A 27 29.63 39.22 20.27
N HIS A 28 29.21 40.48 20.35
CA HIS A 28 29.97 41.61 20.89
C HIS A 28 30.00 41.57 22.44
N LEU A 29 31.17 41.92 22.99
CA LEU A 29 31.54 41.86 24.41
C LEU A 29 30.82 42.94 25.26
N ILE A 30 29.88 42.53 26.14
CA ILE A 30 29.27 43.40 27.14
C ILE A 30 29.97 43.18 28.49
N GLN A 31 30.48 44.28 29.03
CA GLN A 31 31.26 44.37 30.26
C GLN A 31 30.34 44.33 31.49
N MET A 32 29.85 43.14 31.83
CA MET A 32 29.35 42.73 33.14
C MET A 32 29.92 41.34 33.42
N ASP A 33 30.17 41.00 34.68
CA ASP A 33 30.74 39.69 35.02
C ASP A 33 29.82 38.58 34.49
N SER A 34 30.28 37.91 33.42
CA SER A 34 29.45 36.99 32.62
C SER A 34 28.84 35.87 33.45
N VAL A 35 29.54 35.47 34.53
CA VAL A 35 29.08 34.47 35.48
C VAL A 35 27.98 35.02 36.38
N GLN A 36 28.10 36.27 36.84
CA GLN A 36 27.09 36.90 37.67
C GLN A 36 25.78 37.12 36.90
N ARG A 37 25.88 37.57 35.64
CA ARG A 37 24.72 37.73 34.75
C ARG A 37 24.03 36.39 34.51
N TRP A 38 24.79 35.35 34.20
CA TRP A 38 24.27 34.00 34.02
C TRP A 38 23.59 33.46 35.28
N MET A 39 24.15 33.70 36.47
CA MET A 39 23.52 33.33 37.74
C MET A 39 22.24 34.13 38.05
N GLU A 40 22.14 35.38 37.60
CA GLU A 40 20.92 36.18 37.71
C GLU A 40 19.82 35.65 36.78
N ASP A 41 20.18 35.30 35.54
CA ASP A 41 19.25 34.76 34.54
C ASP A 41 18.75 33.36 34.93
N LEU A 42 19.64 32.49 35.46
CA LEU A 42 19.30 31.16 35.94
C LEU A 42 18.22 31.13 37.03
N LYS A 43 18.10 32.19 37.84
CA LYS A 43 17.09 32.27 38.92
C LYS A 43 15.66 32.26 38.37
N LEU A 44 15.48 32.72 37.13
CA LEU A 44 14.19 32.80 36.45
C LEU A 44 14.07 31.78 35.31
N MET A 45 15.17 31.14 34.92
CA MET A 45 15.14 30.01 34.00
C MET A 45 14.59 28.78 34.72
N THR A 46 13.33 28.49 34.46
CA THR A 46 12.75 27.18 34.75
C THR A 46 12.48 26.47 33.43
N ASP A 47 12.92 25.22 33.32
CA ASP A 47 12.47 24.35 32.24
C ASP A 47 10.97 24.13 32.40
N SER A 48 10.16 24.87 31.64
CA SER A 48 8.72 24.68 31.64
C SER A 48 8.40 23.36 30.93
N GLU A 49 7.86 22.38 31.65
CA GLU A 49 7.24 21.23 30.99
C GLU A 49 6.07 21.72 30.12
N CYS A 50 5.81 21.03 29.00
CA CYS A 50 4.67 21.38 28.14
C CYS A 50 3.35 21.11 28.88
N MET A 51 2.74 22.15 29.46
CA MET A 51 1.51 22.05 30.25
C MET A 51 0.21 21.98 29.42
N CYS A 52 0.30 21.97 28.09
CA CYS A 52 -0.87 21.84 27.21
C CYS A 52 -1.29 20.37 27.09
N ILE A 53 -2.20 19.92 27.95
CA ILE A 53 -2.90 18.64 27.75
C ILE A 53 -4.09 18.90 26.83
N LEU A 54 -3.85 18.86 25.51
CA LEU A 54 -4.92 18.90 24.53
C LEU A 54 -5.59 17.51 24.48
N GLN A 55 -6.81 17.44 24.99
CA GLN A 55 -7.64 16.26 24.84
C GLN A 55 -8.44 16.38 23.54
N SER A 56 -8.09 15.59 22.53
CA SER A 56 -8.97 15.38 21.38
C SER A 56 -10.06 14.39 21.76
N LYS A 57 -11.32 14.73 21.52
CA LYS A 57 -12.36 13.71 21.40
C LYS A 57 -12.26 13.14 19.99
N PRO A 58 -12.02 11.82 19.82
CA PRO A 58 -12.16 11.23 18.50
C PRO A 58 -13.60 11.48 18.06
N ILE A 59 -13.77 11.89 16.81
CA ILE A 59 -15.08 11.82 16.17
C ILE A 59 -15.29 10.32 15.90
N SER A 60 -15.71 9.58 16.93
CA SER A 60 -16.16 8.21 16.73
C SER A 60 -17.41 8.28 15.85
N LEU A 61 -17.37 7.55 14.75
CA LEU A 61 -18.55 7.13 14.00
C LEU A 61 -19.33 6.14 14.89
N GLU A 62 -19.96 6.63 15.95
CA GLU A 62 -20.98 5.86 16.65
C GLU A 62 -22.23 5.94 15.78
N GLU A 63 -22.53 4.83 15.10
CA GLU A 63 -23.85 4.59 14.50
C GLU A 63 -24.87 4.53 15.64
N ASP A 64 -25.35 5.69 16.06
CA ASP A 64 -26.56 5.77 16.86
C ASP A 64 -27.73 5.28 15.99
N ALA A 65 -28.25 4.11 16.39
CA ALA A 65 -29.53 3.63 15.93
C ALA A 65 -30.57 4.74 16.09
N HIS A 66 -31.26 5.06 14.98
CA HIS A 66 -32.33 6.06 14.84
C HIS A 66 -31.89 7.48 14.47
N GLY A 67 -31.58 7.67 13.18
CA GLY A 67 -31.54 9.00 12.56
C GLY A 67 -31.29 8.90 11.06
N GLU A 68 -32.32 9.15 10.25
CA GLU A 68 -32.24 9.20 8.79
C GLU A 68 -31.35 10.37 8.32
N PHE A 69 -30.04 10.18 8.22
CA PHE A 69 -29.14 10.95 7.37
C PHE A 69 -27.93 10.07 7.01
N PRO A 70 -27.80 9.59 5.75
CA PRO A 70 -26.63 8.83 5.32
C PRO A 70 -25.49 9.81 5.04
N ILE A 71 -24.96 10.44 6.09
CA ILE A 71 -23.75 11.25 6.02
C ILE A 71 -22.61 10.37 6.56
N SER A 72 -21.83 9.83 5.62
CA SER A 72 -20.41 9.55 5.79
C SER A 72 -19.95 8.39 6.69
N SER A 73 -20.60 7.22 6.62
CA SER A 73 -19.95 5.96 7.03
C SER A 73 -18.87 5.46 6.04
N ALA A 74 -18.61 6.20 4.96
CA ALA A 74 -17.59 5.95 3.95
C ALA A 74 -16.30 6.80 4.13
N GLN A 75 -16.07 7.38 5.31
CA GLN A 75 -14.90 8.23 5.61
C GLN A 75 -13.73 7.49 6.28
N HIS A 76 -13.75 6.15 6.32
CA HIS A 76 -12.48 5.44 6.09
C HIS A 76 -12.22 5.55 4.60
N SER A 77 -11.26 6.40 4.22
CA SER A 77 -11.01 6.65 2.80
C SER A 77 -10.75 5.30 2.12
N ALA A 78 -11.31 5.06 0.93
CA ALA A 78 -11.00 3.84 0.17
C ALA A 78 -9.47 3.64 0.03
N GLY A 79 -8.68 4.73 0.10
CA GLY A 79 -7.23 4.72 0.22
C GLY A 79 -6.67 4.00 1.45
N ASP A 80 -7.24 4.20 2.64
CA ASP A 80 -6.78 3.56 3.88
C ASP A 80 -6.96 2.03 3.83
N ASN A 81 -8.09 1.58 3.27
CA ASN A 81 -8.38 0.15 3.08
C ASN A 81 -7.40 -0.48 2.09
N LEU A 82 -7.09 0.23 1.00
CA LEU A 82 -6.17 -0.23 -0.02
C LEU A 82 -4.72 -0.30 0.49
N GLN A 83 -4.29 0.69 1.28
CA GLN A 83 -2.99 0.66 1.96
C GLN A 83 -2.90 -0.49 2.96
N LEU A 84 -3.97 -0.75 3.71
CA LEU A 84 -4.03 -1.88 4.63
C LEU A 84 -3.89 -3.21 3.87
N LEU A 85 -4.59 -3.38 2.75
CA LEU A 85 -4.49 -4.56 1.89
C LEU A 85 -3.06 -4.76 1.37
N LEU A 86 -2.43 -3.71 0.83
CA LEU A 86 -1.05 -3.74 0.34
C LEU A 86 -0.07 -4.15 1.45
N LYS A 87 -0.20 -3.57 2.64
CA LYS A 87 0.62 -3.89 3.80
C LYS A 87 0.45 -5.35 4.24
N ARG A 88 -0.78 -5.84 4.34
CA ARG A 88 -1.08 -7.25 4.65
C ARG A 88 -0.48 -8.17 3.59
N ALA A 89 -0.59 -7.81 2.32
CA ALA A 89 -0.09 -8.60 1.23
C ALA A 89 1.44 -8.70 1.20
N TRP A 90 2.11 -7.61 1.53
CA TRP A 90 3.55 -7.60 1.72
C TRP A 90 4.01 -8.51 2.87
N ILE A 91 3.32 -8.47 4.02
CA ILE A 91 3.62 -9.33 5.16
C ILE A 91 3.52 -10.81 4.77
N ILE A 92 2.41 -11.20 4.14
CA ILE A 92 2.16 -12.60 3.71
C ILE A 92 3.21 -13.04 2.69
N SER A 93 3.51 -12.23 1.67
CA SER A 93 4.50 -12.54 0.64
C SER A 93 5.91 -12.73 1.23
N THR A 94 6.27 -11.89 2.21
CA THR A 94 7.55 -11.99 2.91
C THR A 94 7.61 -13.26 3.77
N GLU A 95 6.52 -13.62 4.43
CA GLU A 95 6.41 -14.86 5.20
C GLU A 95 6.51 -16.11 4.32
N LEU A 96 5.82 -16.16 3.18
CA LEU A 96 5.94 -17.23 2.19
C LEU A 96 7.39 -17.42 1.72
N THR A 97 8.08 -16.32 1.41
CA THR A 97 9.50 -16.33 1.02
C THR A 97 10.38 -16.91 2.13
N ARG A 98 10.13 -16.51 3.39
CA ARG A 98 10.85 -17.04 4.54
C ARG A 98 10.59 -18.53 4.74
N ILE A 99 9.38 -19.03 4.49
CA ILE A 99 9.06 -20.46 4.58
C ILE A 99 9.94 -21.25 3.60
N VAL A 100 10.01 -20.83 2.34
CA VAL A 100 10.89 -21.45 1.32
C VAL A 100 12.34 -21.47 1.82
N GLN A 101 12.86 -20.36 2.36
CA GLN A 101 14.22 -20.32 2.91
C GLN A 101 14.45 -21.28 4.09
N LYS A 102 13.44 -21.51 4.94
CA LYS A 102 13.53 -22.46 6.06
C LYS A 102 13.39 -23.91 5.59
N LEU A 103 12.57 -24.14 4.57
CA LEU A 103 12.42 -25.43 3.91
C LEU A 103 13.72 -25.85 3.23
N GLU A 104 14.43 -24.92 2.58
CA GLU A 104 15.73 -25.21 2.00
C GLU A 104 16.77 -25.65 3.03
N LYS A 105 16.64 -25.17 4.27
CA LYS A 105 17.50 -25.53 5.41
C LYS A 105 16.97 -26.71 6.24
N ASN A 106 15.97 -27.43 5.73
CA ASN A 106 15.31 -28.57 6.39
C ASN A 106 14.84 -28.27 7.82
N ARG A 107 14.43 -27.02 8.11
CA ARG A 107 13.96 -26.61 9.45
C ARG A 107 12.46 -26.88 9.61
N TRP A 108 12.06 -28.15 9.59
CA TRP A 108 10.66 -28.61 9.50
C TRP A 108 9.73 -28.00 10.56
N GLN A 109 10.14 -27.95 11.83
CA GLN A 109 9.39 -27.29 12.90
C GLN A 109 9.08 -25.81 12.59
N ARG A 110 10.09 -25.08 12.07
CA ARG A 110 9.96 -23.67 11.70
C ARG A 110 9.06 -23.53 10.48
N VAL A 111 9.20 -24.40 9.48
CA VAL A 111 8.37 -24.43 8.27
C VAL A 111 6.90 -24.58 8.64
N HIS A 112 6.57 -25.56 9.49
CA HIS A 112 5.20 -25.80 9.93
C HIS A 112 4.63 -24.61 10.72
N SER A 113 5.34 -24.12 11.74
CA SER A 113 4.91 -22.97 12.54
C SER A 113 4.65 -21.72 11.69
N MET A 114 5.51 -21.45 10.71
CA MET A 114 5.33 -20.33 9.79
C MET A 114 4.18 -20.55 8.81
N THR A 115 3.96 -21.78 8.35
CA THR A 115 2.82 -22.16 7.50
C THR A 115 1.48 -21.93 8.21
N VAL A 116 1.36 -22.37 9.47
CA VAL A 116 0.17 -22.12 10.30
C VAL A 116 -0.08 -20.62 10.41
N ARG A 117 0.96 -19.84 10.68
CA ARG A 117 0.87 -18.37 10.79
C ARG A 117 0.42 -17.72 9.49
N VAL A 118 0.98 -18.11 8.34
CA VAL A 118 0.55 -17.62 7.03
C VAL A 118 -0.92 -17.96 6.77
N ASN A 119 -1.34 -19.18 7.09
CA ASN A 119 -2.73 -19.60 6.93
C ASN A 119 -3.69 -18.70 7.74
N CYS A 120 -3.32 -18.36 8.98
CA CYS A 120 -4.08 -17.41 9.80
C CYS A 120 -4.09 -15.99 9.21
N HIS A 121 -2.93 -15.49 8.75
CA HIS A 121 -2.85 -14.16 8.12
C HIS A 121 -3.69 -14.05 6.86
N VAL A 122 -3.68 -15.07 6.00
CA VAL A 122 -4.49 -15.15 4.79
C VAL A 122 -5.98 -15.10 5.12
N ARG A 123 -6.46 -15.96 6.04
CA ARG A 123 -7.86 -15.96 6.45
C ARG A 123 -8.30 -14.62 7.06
N SER A 124 -7.46 -14.05 7.92
CA SER A 124 -7.73 -12.76 8.54
C SER A 124 -7.82 -11.65 7.49
N MET A 125 -6.92 -11.62 6.51
CA MET A 125 -6.91 -10.61 5.45
C MET A 125 -8.15 -10.73 4.55
N ILE A 126 -8.51 -11.95 4.14
CA ILE A 126 -9.72 -12.19 3.33
C ILE A 126 -10.97 -11.72 4.07
N ASN A 127 -11.11 -12.09 5.35
CA ASN A 127 -12.26 -11.70 6.14
C ASN A 127 -12.34 -10.17 6.33
N GLU A 128 -11.21 -9.51 6.62
CA GLU A 128 -11.13 -8.06 6.75
C GLU A 128 -11.51 -7.36 5.44
N TYR A 129 -11.02 -7.85 4.31
CA TYR A 129 -11.39 -7.32 2.99
C TYR A 129 -12.89 -7.52 2.70
N ASN A 130 -13.44 -8.71 2.92
CA ASN A 130 -14.85 -9.02 2.67
C ASN A 130 -15.82 -8.21 3.53
N ILE A 131 -15.44 -7.84 4.75
CA ILE A 131 -16.23 -6.92 5.59
C ILE A 131 -16.30 -5.52 4.96
N LEU A 132 -15.19 -5.07 4.36
CA LEU A 132 -15.08 -3.75 3.74
C LEU A 132 -15.77 -3.69 2.37
N THR A 133 -15.67 -4.76 1.58
CA THR A 133 -16.25 -4.83 0.25
C THR A 133 -17.59 -5.55 0.25
N ARG A 134 -18.70 -4.79 0.23
CA ARG A 134 -20.07 -5.35 0.25
C ARG A 134 -20.48 -6.09 -1.04
N ASN A 135 -19.68 -6.05 -2.10
CA ASN A 135 -20.00 -6.58 -3.43
C ASN A 135 -18.88 -7.46 -4.01
N SER A 136 -18.43 -8.49 -3.28
CA SER A 136 -17.47 -9.45 -3.83
C SER A 136 -18.11 -10.27 -4.98
N TRP A 137 -17.39 -10.37 -6.10
CA TRP A 137 -17.86 -11.07 -7.31
C TRP A 137 -17.42 -12.55 -7.32
N GLU A 138 -18.06 -13.39 -8.14
CA GLU A 138 -17.87 -14.85 -8.12
C GLU A 138 -16.41 -15.31 -8.32
N GLU A 139 -15.68 -14.64 -9.22
CA GLU A 139 -14.28 -14.94 -9.53
C GLU A 139 -13.36 -14.74 -8.30
N MET A 140 -13.61 -13.69 -7.52
CA MET A 140 -12.83 -13.40 -6.32
C MET A 140 -13.05 -14.46 -5.24
N HIS A 141 -14.30 -14.86 -4.99
CA HIS A 141 -14.63 -15.93 -4.05
C HIS A 141 -14.02 -17.28 -4.44
N GLN A 142 -13.91 -17.56 -5.74
CA GLN A 142 -13.25 -18.77 -6.22
C GLN A 142 -11.78 -18.81 -5.78
N TYR A 143 -11.05 -17.70 -5.96
CA TYR A 143 -9.65 -17.61 -5.54
C TYR A 143 -9.46 -17.61 -4.03
N GLU A 144 -10.35 -16.96 -3.28
CA GLU A 144 -10.36 -17.02 -1.81
C GLU A 144 -10.48 -18.47 -1.32
N LYS A 145 -11.45 -19.21 -1.86
CA LYS A 145 -11.68 -20.60 -1.51
C LYS A 145 -10.46 -21.47 -1.85
N MET A 146 -9.96 -21.37 -3.08
CA MET A 146 -8.81 -22.16 -3.55
C MET A 146 -7.55 -21.88 -2.71
N LEU A 147 -7.33 -20.61 -2.34
CA LEU A 147 -6.21 -20.19 -1.51
C LEU A 147 -6.33 -20.75 -0.09
N VAL A 148 -7.50 -20.62 0.55
CA VAL A 148 -7.72 -21.13 1.93
C VAL A 148 -7.62 -22.65 1.99
N GLU A 149 -8.16 -23.36 1.00
CA GLU A 149 -8.03 -24.81 0.88
C GLU A 149 -6.57 -25.22 0.75
N LYS A 150 -5.80 -24.59 -0.15
CA LYS A 150 -4.38 -24.91 -0.31
C LYS A 150 -3.50 -24.54 0.88
N CYS A 151 -3.77 -23.43 1.56
CA CYS A 151 -3.09 -23.10 2.82
C CYS A 151 -3.36 -24.15 3.91
N SER A 152 -4.58 -24.73 3.93
CA SER A 152 -4.94 -25.79 4.87
C SER A 152 -4.24 -27.10 4.56
N GLU A 153 -4.24 -27.51 3.29
CA GLU A 153 -3.49 -28.68 2.80
C GLU A 153 -2.00 -28.56 3.14
N LEU A 154 -1.39 -27.41 2.86
CA LEU A 154 0.01 -27.13 3.18
C LEU A 154 0.28 -27.24 4.70
N THR A 155 -0.65 -26.77 5.53
CA THR A 155 -0.54 -26.89 7.00
C THR A 155 -0.52 -28.36 7.41
N THR A 156 -1.44 -29.19 6.88
CA THR A 156 -1.50 -30.62 7.17
C THR A 156 -0.28 -31.38 6.68
N VAL A 157 0.24 -31.07 5.48
CA VAL A 157 1.44 -31.73 4.94
C VAL A 157 2.68 -31.38 5.76
N THR A 158 2.85 -30.12 6.14
CA THR A 158 4.00 -29.69 6.94
C THR A 158 3.95 -30.23 8.38
N GLU A 159 2.77 -30.44 8.94
CA GLU A 159 2.59 -31.08 10.26
C GLU A 159 3.11 -32.52 10.25
N ARG A 160 2.74 -33.31 9.22
CA ARG A 160 3.22 -34.70 9.09
C ARG A 160 4.74 -34.79 9.01
N CYS A 161 5.39 -33.81 8.37
CA CYS A 161 6.85 -33.79 8.21
C CYS A 161 7.62 -33.60 9.51
N ILE A 162 6.97 -33.15 10.59
CA ILE A 162 7.61 -33.03 11.92
C ILE A 162 7.97 -34.40 12.51
N GLN A 163 7.15 -35.41 12.25
CA GLN A 163 7.23 -36.72 12.90
C GLN A 163 8.00 -37.75 12.07
N ILE A 164 8.41 -37.41 10.85
CA ILE A 164 9.11 -38.32 9.94
C ILE A 164 10.61 -38.24 10.19
N GLU A 165 11.23 -39.38 10.48
CA GLU A 165 12.69 -39.50 10.65
C GLU A 165 13.40 -39.91 9.35
N ASP A 166 12.67 -40.51 8.39
CA ASP A 166 13.21 -40.98 7.12
C ASP A 166 13.56 -39.81 6.18
N GLU A 167 14.86 -39.64 5.91
CA GLU A 167 15.40 -38.56 5.08
C GLU A 167 14.98 -38.67 3.60
N GLN A 168 14.78 -39.88 3.07
CA GLN A 168 14.34 -40.08 1.69
C GLN A 168 12.88 -39.66 1.51
N ILE A 169 12.03 -39.97 2.50
CA ILE A 169 10.64 -39.48 2.55
C ILE A 169 10.61 -37.97 2.71
N LEU A 170 11.41 -37.40 3.61
CA LEU A 170 11.49 -35.94 3.80
C LEU A 170 11.94 -35.22 2.53
N LYS A 171 12.86 -35.80 1.75
CA LYS A 171 13.30 -35.22 0.46
C LYS A 171 12.18 -35.18 -0.57
N SER A 172 11.34 -36.22 -0.67
CA SER A 172 10.18 -36.20 -1.57
C SER A 172 9.10 -35.23 -1.09
N MET A 173 8.85 -35.18 0.22
CA MET A 173 7.94 -34.20 0.83
C MET A 173 8.39 -32.76 0.62
N LYS A 174 9.71 -32.49 0.64
CA LYS A 174 10.26 -31.16 0.35
C LYS A 174 9.82 -30.64 -1.02
N SER A 175 9.86 -31.48 -2.04
CA SER A 175 9.39 -31.12 -3.39
C SER A 175 7.89 -30.82 -3.38
N CYS A 176 7.09 -31.70 -2.78
CA CYS A 176 5.64 -31.53 -2.68
C CYS A 176 5.24 -30.23 -1.94
N ILE A 177 5.94 -29.90 -0.86
CA ILE A 177 5.72 -28.65 -0.11
C ILE A 177 6.13 -27.44 -0.95
N ASN A 178 7.23 -27.49 -1.70
CA ASN A 178 7.63 -26.41 -2.60
C ASN A 178 6.57 -26.17 -3.70
N ASP A 179 6.01 -27.23 -4.27
CA ASP A 179 4.95 -27.13 -5.29
C ASP A 179 3.66 -26.53 -4.67
N ALA A 180 3.30 -26.96 -3.47
CA ALA A 180 2.16 -26.41 -2.73
C ALA A 180 2.36 -24.93 -2.34
N LEU A 181 3.56 -24.54 -1.89
CA LEU A 181 3.92 -23.14 -1.62
C LEU A 181 3.84 -22.27 -2.86
N THR A 182 4.30 -22.79 -4.00
CA THR A 182 4.22 -22.10 -5.29
C THR A 182 2.76 -21.89 -5.70
N THR A 183 1.92 -22.91 -5.52
CA THR A 183 0.48 -22.84 -5.78
C THR A 183 -0.22 -21.83 -4.87
N VAL A 184 0.10 -21.83 -3.57
CA VAL A 184 -0.40 -20.83 -2.60
C VAL A 184 0.00 -19.42 -3.02
N ALA A 185 1.26 -19.20 -3.41
CA ALA A 185 1.74 -17.90 -3.84
C ALA A 185 1.03 -17.41 -5.13
N GLN A 186 0.73 -18.32 -6.06
CA GLN A 186 -0.01 -18.00 -7.28
C GLN A 186 -1.45 -17.58 -7.00
N TYR A 187 -2.20 -18.36 -6.22
CA TYR A 187 -3.57 -18.00 -5.85
C TYR A 187 -3.62 -16.71 -5.02
N PHE A 188 -2.64 -16.53 -4.13
CA PHE A 188 -2.51 -15.31 -3.36
C PHE A 188 -2.27 -14.09 -4.26
N ALA A 189 -1.32 -14.16 -5.19
CA ALA A 189 -1.04 -13.07 -6.12
C ALA A 189 -2.27 -12.72 -6.99
N GLN A 190 -2.98 -13.73 -7.49
CA GLN A 190 -4.18 -13.53 -8.32
C GLN A 190 -5.32 -12.89 -7.52
N LEU A 191 -5.53 -13.30 -6.27
CA LEU A 191 -6.51 -12.68 -5.38
C LEU A 191 -6.19 -11.19 -5.13
N ILE A 192 -4.92 -10.87 -4.86
CA ILE A 192 -4.49 -9.49 -4.66
C ILE A 192 -4.65 -8.66 -5.95
N GLU A 193 -4.29 -9.19 -7.12
CA GLU A 193 -4.49 -8.51 -8.41
C GLU A 193 -5.97 -8.13 -8.62
N LEU A 194 -6.88 -9.08 -8.36
CA LEU A 194 -8.32 -8.86 -8.51
C LEU A 194 -8.83 -7.79 -7.54
N ALA A 195 -8.42 -7.86 -6.28
CA ALA A 195 -8.80 -6.88 -5.26
C ALA A 195 -8.28 -5.47 -5.59
N LEU A 196 -7.00 -5.34 -5.95
CA LEU A 196 -6.41 -4.05 -6.35
C LEU A 196 -7.10 -3.47 -7.59
N THR A 197 -7.39 -4.31 -8.59
CA THR A 197 -8.09 -3.90 -9.80
C THR A 197 -9.49 -3.40 -9.48
N HIS A 198 -10.22 -4.11 -8.61
CA HIS A 198 -11.56 -3.70 -8.19
C HIS A 198 -11.55 -2.33 -7.49
N GLU A 199 -10.65 -2.14 -6.52
CA GLU A 199 -10.56 -0.89 -5.78
C GLU A 199 -10.11 0.29 -6.67
N ILE A 200 -9.12 0.09 -7.53
CA ILE A 200 -8.69 1.12 -8.48
C ILE A 200 -9.82 1.49 -9.44
N LYS A 201 -10.57 0.49 -9.93
CA LYS A 201 -11.74 0.74 -10.79
C LYS A 201 -12.81 1.56 -10.08
N ASN A 202 -13.04 1.32 -8.79
CA ASN A 202 -13.98 2.11 -7.98
C ASN A 202 -13.50 3.56 -7.83
N LEU A 203 -12.21 3.79 -7.56
CA LEU A 203 -11.63 5.13 -7.52
C LEU A 203 -11.75 5.87 -8.86
N VAL A 204 -11.45 5.19 -9.98
CA VAL A 204 -11.57 5.77 -11.32
C VAL A 204 -13.04 6.09 -11.65
N LYS A 205 -13.97 5.24 -11.25
CA LYS A 205 -15.41 5.48 -11.39
C LYS A 205 -15.85 6.70 -10.58
N GLU A 206 -15.38 6.84 -9.34
CA GLU A 206 -15.66 7.99 -8.48
C GLU A 206 -15.18 9.31 -9.12
N ILE A 207 -13.97 9.33 -9.67
CA ILE A 207 -13.46 10.48 -10.43
C ILE A 207 -14.34 10.77 -11.66
N HIS A 208 -14.86 9.75 -12.33
CA HIS A 208 -15.66 9.96 -13.54
C HIS A 208 -17.08 10.47 -13.27
N SER A 209 -17.69 10.04 -12.15
CA SER A 209 -19.13 10.22 -11.87
C SER A 209 -19.44 11.22 -10.76
N SER A 210 -18.45 11.66 -9.97
CA SER A 210 -18.70 12.57 -8.85
C SER A 210 -18.58 14.03 -9.30
N ASP A 211 -19.60 14.82 -8.97
CA ASP A 211 -19.57 16.29 -9.09
C ASP A 211 -19.06 16.96 -7.80
N ASN A 212 -18.76 16.17 -6.75
CA ASN A 212 -18.28 16.69 -5.47
C ASN A 212 -16.76 16.84 -5.49
N LEU A 213 -16.29 18.08 -5.30
CA LEU A 213 -14.86 18.43 -5.21
C LEU A 213 -14.10 17.55 -4.20
N TYR A 214 -14.64 17.33 -3.01
CA TYR A 214 -13.95 16.58 -1.96
C TYR A 214 -13.81 15.08 -2.31
N SER A 215 -14.83 14.51 -2.94
CA SER A 215 -14.78 13.11 -3.42
C SER A 215 -13.75 12.94 -4.52
N VAL A 216 -13.74 13.84 -5.51
CA VAL A 216 -12.76 13.82 -6.60
C VAL A 216 -11.35 14.05 -6.06
N GLU A 217 -11.15 15.01 -5.16
CA GLU A 217 -9.85 15.27 -4.52
C GLU A 217 -9.35 14.05 -3.73
N SER A 218 -10.21 13.42 -2.94
CA SER A 218 -9.89 12.20 -2.19
C SER A 218 -9.50 11.06 -3.14
N ALA A 219 -10.29 10.81 -4.19
CA ALA A 219 -10.00 9.75 -5.15
C ALA A 219 -8.71 10.01 -5.94
N VAL A 220 -8.44 11.25 -6.35
CA VAL A 220 -7.19 11.66 -7.00
C VAL A 220 -5.99 11.50 -6.05
N SER A 221 -6.16 11.84 -4.77
CA SER A 221 -5.13 11.66 -3.74
C SER A 221 -4.81 10.19 -3.51
N ASN A 222 -5.84 9.33 -3.46
CA ASN A 222 -5.68 7.89 -3.31
C ASN A 222 -4.97 7.29 -4.55
N LEU A 223 -5.39 7.66 -5.77
CA LEU A 223 -4.70 7.23 -6.98
C LEU A 223 -3.24 7.70 -6.99
N PHE A 224 -2.95 8.94 -6.58
CA PHE A 224 -1.59 9.44 -6.49
C PHE A 224 -0.74 8.60 -5.53
N SER A 225 -1.25 8.32 -4.33
CA SER A 225 -0.56 7.48 -3.35
C SER A 225 -0.21 6.10 -3.93
N LEU A 226 -1.13 5.47 -4.68
CA LEU A 226 -0.86 4.18 -5.32
C LEU A 226 0.23 4.24 -6.38
N THR A 227 0.39 5.37 -7.08
CA THR A 227 1.50 5.51 -8.03
C THR A 227 2.87 5.49 -7.35
N GLN A 228 2.94 5.82 -6.06
CA GLN A 228 4.19 5.83 -5.29
C GLN A 228 4.59 4.45 -4.76
N GLU A 229 3.64 3.52 -4.68
CA GLU A 229 3.85 2.15 -4.20
C GLU A 229 4.54 1.26 -5.25
N GLY A 230 4.41 1.57 -6.55
CA GLY A 230 5.20 0.92 -7.60
C GLY A 230 4.55 0.90 -8.99
N SER A 231 5.36 0.58 -10.01
CA SER A 231 4.95 0.60 -11.43
C SER A 231 3.81 -0.37 -11.75
N HIS A 232 3.67 -1.47 -11.00
CA HIS A 232 2.58 -2.41 -11.17
C HIS A 232 1.20 -1.75 -10.95
N LEU A 233 1.07 -0.91 -9.92
CA LEU A 233 -0.16 -0.18 -9.65
C LEU A 233 -0.41 0.89 -10.72
N CYS A 234 0.63 1.58 -11.21
CA CYS A 234 0.50 2.47 -12.37
C CYS A 234 -0.07 1.76 -13.60
N ARG A 235 0.34 0.51 -13.84
CA ARG A 235 -0.20 -0.31 -14.94
C ARG A 235 -1.69 -0.62 -14.76
N ILE A 236 -2.12 -0.99 -13.55
CA ILE A 236 -3.55 -1.23 -13.28
C ILE A 236 -4.35 0.06 -13.46
N ILE A 237 -3.87 1.18 -12.91
CA ILE A 237 -4.51 2.51 -13.08
C ILE A 237 -4.66 2.87 -14.55
N ALA A 238 -3.63 2.65 -15.37
CA ALA A 238 -3.69 2.92 -16.80
C ALA A 238 -4.72 2.01 -17.52
N LYS A 239 -4.74 0.71 -17.20
CA LYS A 239 -5.67 -0.26 -17.80
C LYS A 239 -7.13 0.02 -17.46
N GLU A 240 -7.40 0.44 -16.22
CA GLU A 240 -8.75 0.81 -15.76
C GLU A 240 -9.19 2.21 -16.23
N GLY A 241 -8.43 2.88 -17.11
CA GLY A 241 -8.83 4.15 -17.71
C GLY A 241 -8.56 5.37 -16.82
N GLY A 242 -7.69 5.24 -15.82
CA GLY A 242 -7.36 6.33 -14.88
C GLY A 242 -6.87 7.60 -15.58
N ILE A 243 -6.03 7.49 -16.61
CA ILE A 243 -5.54 8.65 -17.38
C ILE A 243 -6.69 9.40 -18.06
N VAL A 244 -7.62 8.67 -18.67
CA VAL A 244 -8.78 9.26 -19.37
C VAL A 244 -9.67 9.99 -18.37
N ALA A 245 -9.94 9.37 -17.21
CA ALA A 245 -10.75 9.97 -16.16
C ALA A 245 -10.10 11.23 -15.58
N LEU A 246 -8.80 11.19 -15.28
CA LEU A 246 -8.03 12.32 -14.78
C LEU A 246 -8.02 13.49 -15.76
N LEU A 247 -7.76 13.25 -17.05
CA LEU A 247 -7.75 14.30 -18.06
C LEU A 247 -9.14 14.86 -18.38
N LYS A 248 -10.21 14.08 -18.18
CA LYS A 248 -11.59 14.58 -18.28
C LYS A 248 -11.85 15.67 -17.24
N ILE A 249 -11.38 15.50 -16.00
CA ILE A 249 -11.49 16.50 -14.94
C ILE A 249 -10.72 17.78 -15.30
N CYS A 250 -9.55 17.67 -15.95
CA CYS A 250 -8.79 18.83 -16.43
C CYS A 250 -9.51 19.68 -17.49
N ARG A 251 -10.66 19.23 -18.03
CA ARG A 251 -11.50 20.01 -18.96
C ARG A 251 -12.65 20.74 -18.26
N GLN A 252 -12.81 20.56 -16.95
CA GLN A 252 -13.91 21.10 -16.16
C GLN A 252 -13.40 22.21 -15.23
N ASP A 253 -13.88 23.43 -15.43
CA ASP A 253 -13.39 24.60 -14.70
C ASP A 253 -13.65 24.58 -13.19
N CYS A 254 -14.62 23.79 -12.72
CA CYS A 254 -14.93 23.62 -11.30
C CYS A 254 -13.82 22.91 -10.51
N PHE A 255 -12.92 22.18 -11.17
CA PHE A 255 -11.86 21.40 -10.53
C PHE A 255 -10.45 21.99 -10.74
N ARG A 256 -10.35 23.28 -11.11
CA ARG A 256 -9.06 23.95 -11.41
C ARG A 256 -8.02 23.83 -10.29
N CYS A 257 -8.44 23.83 -9.02
CA CYS A 257 -7.53 23.66 -7.88
C CYS A 257 -6.86 22.28 -7.85
N LEU A 258 -7.47 21.26 -8.45
CA LEU A 258 -6.95 19.90 -8.49
C LEU A 258 -6.00 19.65 -9.67
N TYR A 259 -5.93 20.55 -10.66
CA TYR A 259 -5.13 20.35 -11.87
C TYR A 259 -3.66 20.01 -11.58
N PRO A 260 -2.95 20.70 -10.66
CA PRO A 260 -1.56 20.36 -10.35
C PRO A 260 -1.41 18.93 -9.83
N GLN A 261 -2.34 18.47 -9.00
CA GLN A 261 -2.31 17.11 -8.46
C GLN A 261 -2.65 16.08 -9.52
N ILE A 262 -3.69 16.33 -10.32
CA ILE A 262 -4.10 15.47 -11.43
C ILE A 262 -2.95 15.28 -12.43
N LEU A 263 -2.32 16.37 -12.87
CA LEU A 263 -1.19 16.33 -13.81
C LEU A 263 0.00 15.59 -13.22
N ARG A 264 0.26 15.76 -11.92
CA ARG A 264 1.29 14.97 -11.21
C ARG A 264 0.96 13.48 -11.21
N THR A 265 -0.28 13.11 -10.91
CA THR A 265 -0.74 11.71 -10.96
C THR A 265 -0.60 11.13 -12.36
N VAL A 266 -1.01 11.86 -13.40
CA VAL A 266 -0.85 11.44 -14.80
C VAL A 266 0.63 11.22 -15.12
N ALA A 267 1.51 12.15 -14.74
CA ALA A 267 2.95 12.01 -14.94
C ALA A 267 3.51 10.76 -14.24
N SER A 268 3.10 10.49 -13.00
CA SER A 268 3.50 9.28 -12.27
C SER A 268 3.00 8.00 -12.92
N VAL A 269 1.78 7.98 -13.47
CA VAL A 269 1.24 6.80 -14.19
C VAL A 269 1.97 6.56 -15.52
N CYS A 270 2.49 7.61 -16.17
CA CYS A 270 3.25 7.49 -17.42
C CYS A 270 4.65 6.89 -17.24
N CYS A 271 5.01 6.38 -16.05
CA CYS A 271 6.21 5.57 -15.87
C CYS A 271 6.11 4.16 -16.49
N VAL A 272 4.92 3.76 -16.96
CA VAL A 272 4.67 2.49 -17.66
C VAL A 272 4.11 2.71 -19.07
N GLU A 273 4.36 1.75 -19.97
CA GLU A 273 3.96 1.84 -21.38
C GLU A 273 2.45 2.00 -21.56
N GLU A 274 1.63 1.27 -20.78
CA GLU A 274 0.17 1.39 -20.84
C GLU A 274 -0.31 2.81 -20.52
N GLY A 275 0.40 3.50 -19.62
CA GLY A 275 0.13 4.90 -19.29
C GLY A 275 0.38 5.82 -20.49
N ILE A 276 1.54 5.68 -21.12
CA ILE A 276 1.92 6.45 -22.30
C ILE A 276 0.91 6.21 -23.45
N GLN A 277 0.58 4.95 -23.73
CA GLN A 277 -0.36 4.59 -24.79
C GLN A 277 -1.76 5.19 -24.56
N GLN A 278 -2.23 5.24 -23.31
CA GLN A 278 -3.52 5.87 -22.97
C GLN A 278 -3.44 7.39 -23.11
N LEU A 279 -2.34 8.01 -22.69
CA LEU A 279 -2.13 9.46 -22.84
C LEU A 279 -2.11 9.89 -24.32
N GLU A 280 -1.46 9.12 -25.18
CA GLU A 280 -1.41 9.38 -26.63
C GLU A 280 -2.79 9.27 -27.29
N LYS A 281 -3.65 8.34 -26.83
CA LYS A 281 -5.03 8.22 -27.32
C LYS A 281 -5.90 9.41 -26.95
N VAL A 282 -5.68 10.01 -25.79
CA VAL A 282 -6.50 11.13 -25.26
C VAL A 282 -5.99 12.49 -25.73
N SER A 283 -4.70 12.58 -26.06
CA SER A 283 -4.07 13.80 -26.56
C SER A 283 -4.34 13.96 -28.06
N PRO A 284 -5.11 14.96 -28.52
CA PRO A 284 -5.11 15.30 -29.93
C PRO A 284 -3.70 15.73 -30.36
N PRO A 285 -3.29 15.49 -31.61
CA PRO A 285 -1.94 15.80 -32.12
C PRO A 285 -1.53 17.27 -32.08
N SER A 286 -2.36 18.17 -31.54
CA SER A 286 -2.08 19.60 -31.34
C SER A 286 -1.62 20.00 -29.93
N LEU A 287 -1.59 19.08 -28.95
CA LEU A 287 -0.91 19.32 -27.66
C LEU A 287 0.58 18.97 -27.78
N GLY A 288 1.30 19.71 -28.62
CA GLY A 288 2.74 19.55 -28.88
C GLY A 288 3.67 19.84 -27.68
N SER A 289 3.15 20.04 -26.48
CA SER A 289 3.92 20.49 -25.30
C SER A 289 4.10 19.44 -24.20
N VAL A 290 3.51 18.23 -24.33
CA VAL A 290 3.69 17.17 -23.31
C VAL A 290 4.83 16.22 -23.65
N LYS A 291 5.23 16.11 -24.93
CA LYS A 291 6.42 15.35 -25.36
C LYS A 291 7.74 15.89 -24.78
N THR A 292 7.75 17.10 -24.24
CA THR A 292 8.92 17.74 -23.60
C THR A 292 9.05 17.49 -22.10
N MET A 293 8.11 16.80 -21.44
CA MET A 293 8.21 16.49 -19.99
C MET A 293 8.75 15.10 -19.67
N CYS A 294 8.83 14.20 -20.65
CA CYS A 294 9.29 12.81 -20.46
C CYS A 294 10.40 12.46 -21.46
N SER A 295 11.48 13.23 -21.47
CA SER A 295 12.75 12.81 -22.06
C SER A 295 13.87 13.13 -21.06
N PRO A 296 14.87 12.25 -20.89
CA PRO A 296 15.87 12.36 -19.83
C PRO A 296 16.71 13.65 -19.92
#